data_AF-A0A182TZZ0-F1
#
_entry.id   AF-A0A182TZZ0-F1
#
_cell.length_a   1.000
_cell.length_b   1.000
_cell.length_c   1.000
_cell.angle_alpha   90.00
_cell.angle_beta   90.00
_cell.angle_gamma   90.00
#
_symmetry.space_group_name_H-M   'P 1'
#
loop_
_entity.id
_entity.type
_entity.pdbx_description
1 polymer ?
#
loop_
_entity_poly.entity_id
_entity_poly.type
_entity_poly.pdbx_seq_one_letter_code
_entity_poly.pdbx_strand_id
1 'polypeptide(L)'
;MTCTVRESFVNGVIVIIIFHHPHRGTASKMSLYKPMLSDEQPFSTPVLRVIAIDLNPRQTIEYSLVTTPGERAHFRIDKSTGDITTAHKVTTNNNPPMFNKVRYEKSVTKDMKANLRVATISATDMDDGDNSIIKYEIVQQNPDSSYFKINENNGLLTLTKPIDRSPGQYYSIRVRAYNVDPQGEAVQDAEVDVKVRVVESNKLPPYFTKVQAAALVLNETFKNYTESLAEFEAESNIPEKPEVIFELIQGRAEQTNSKNTFLLEQINNTASIKLGKTLDYETVTEYTLTVSVKNSHDLVAETVLKIKVLDENDIIPVFTEVTSGTIPKNEPPGTPVMQVQAYDLDGTPANNIVSYRIEDETQQLFHIDSLTGSITSR
;
A
#
# COMPACT_ATOMS: atom_id res chain seq x y z
N MET A 1 -4.02 -25.89 -35.01
CA MET A 1 -4.65 -24.78 -34.27
C MET A 1 -4.76 -23.56 -35.15
N THR A 2 -5.92 -22.93 -35.24
CA THR A 2 -5.97 -21.47 -35.45
C THR A 2 -5.65 -20.84 -34.10
N CYS A 3 -4.57 -20.08 -34.04
CA CYS A 3 -4.31 -19.22 -32.90
C CYS A 3 -4.77 -17.83 -33.29
N THR A 4 -5.59 -17.20 -32.45
CA THR A 4 -5.90 -15.79 -32.62
C THR A 4 -4.98 -15.00 -31.70
N VAL A 5 -4.04 -14.27 -32.30
CA VAL A 5 -3.22 -13.30 -31.55
C VAL A 5 -3.91 -11.94 -31.64
N ARG A 6 -4.06 -11.28 -30.50
CA ARG A 6 -4.60 -9.92 -30.40
C ARG A 6 -3.64 -9.07 -29.59
N GLU A 7 -3.39 -7.86 -30.08
CA GLU A 7 -2.43 -6.90 -29.53
C GLU A 7 -3.18 -5.61 -29.20
N SER A 8 -2.94 -5.05 -28.01
CA SER A 8 -3.49 -3.75 -27.61
C SER A 8 -2.45 -2.97 -26.81
N PHE A 9 -2.53 -1.65 -26.87
CA PHE A 9 -1.64 -0.75 -26.15
C PHE A 9 -2.40 -0.08 -25.00
N VAL A 10 -1.95 -0.30 -23.77
CA VAL A 10 -2.65 0.18 -22.58
C VAL A 10 -1.66 0.73 -21.57
N ASN A 11 -1.83 2.00 -21.19
CA ASN A 11 -1.02 2.71 -20.20
C ASN A 11 0.51 2.53 -20.38
N GLY A 12 0.99 2.58 -21.63
CA GLY A 12 2.43 2.45 -21.91
C GLY A 12 2.94 1.00 -22.00
N VAL A 13 2.06 0.00 -21.98
CA VAL A 13 2.39 -1.43 -22.07
C VAL A 13 1.68 -2.06 -23.25
N ILE A 14 2.39 -2.92 -23.99
CA ILE A 14 1.80 -3.73 -25.07
C ILE A 14 1.29 -5.03 -24.47
N VAL A 15 -0.01 -5.26 -24.57
CA VAL A 15 -0.66 -6.49 -24.11
C VAL A 15 -0.92 -7.39 -25.30
N ILE A 16 -0.30 -8.58 -25.30
CA ILE A 16 -0.50 -9.62 -26.31
C ILE A 16 -1.31 -10.75 -25.68
N ILE A 17 -2.50 -10.98 -26.21
CA ILE A 17 -3.37 -12.08 -25.80
C ILE A 17 -3.35 -13.15 -26.88
N ILE A 18 -3.06 -14.38 -26.46
CA ILE A 18 -2.98 -15.54 -27.34
C ILE A 18 -4.13 -16.49 -27.00
N PHE A 19 -5.14 -16.56 -27.86
CA PHE A 19 -6.25 -17.50 -27.73
C PHE A 19 -5.88 -18.85 -28.36
N HIS A 20 -5.84 -19.90 -27.54
CA HIS A 20 -5.71 -21.29 -28.01
C HIS A 20 -7.09 -21.91 -28.18
N HIS A 21 -7.52 -22.15 -29.43
CA HIS A 21 -8.74 -22.90 -29.71
C HIS A 21 -8.47 -24.41 -29.66
N PRO A 22 -9.17 -25.18 -28.81
CA PRO A 22 -9.02 -26.62 -28.75
C PRO A 22 -9.68 -27.28 -29.97
N HIS A 23 -8.90 -27.57 -31.01
CA HIS A 23 -9.30 -28.53 -32.04
C HIS A 23 -8.33 -29.71 -32.13
N ARG A 24 -8.93 -30.89 -32.35
CA ARG A 24 -8.34 -32.22 -32.27
C ARG A 24 -7.04 -32.34 -33.07
N GLY A 25 -6.01 -32.85 -32.41
CA GLY A 25 -4.87 -33.55 -33.01
C GLY A 25 -3.95 -32.68 -33.87
N THR A 26 -2.94 -32.06 -33.26
CA THR A 26 -1.53 -31.99 -33.71
C THR A 26 -0.78 -30.91 -32.92
N ALA A 27 0.35 -31.27 -32.31
CA ALA A 27 1.25 -30.34 -31.66
C ALA A 27 2.05 -29.54 -32.71
N SER A 28 2.15 -28.22 -32.57
CA SER A 28 3.16 -27.43 -33.32
C SER A 28 3.48 -26.09 -32.64
N LYS A 29 4.80 -25.82 -32.60
CA LYS A 29 5.56 -24.72 -31.99
C LYS A 29 5.00 -23.31 -32.21
N MET A 30 4.86 -22.56 -31.12
CA MET A 30 4.67 -21.10 -31.13
C MET A 30 5.83 -20.41 -30.41
N SER A 31 7.03 -20.48 -30.99
CA SER A 31 8.26 -19.93 -30.39
C SER A 31 8.60 -18.51 -30.85
N LEU A 32 7.80 -17.87 -31.73
CA LEU A 32 8.30 -16.74 -32.54
C LEU A 32 7.29 -15.63 -32.91
N TYR A 33 6.24 -15.36 -32.12
CA TYR A 33 5.45 -14.13 -32.33
C TYR A 33 6.27 -12.89 -31.91
N LYS A 34 6.50 -11.97 -32.85
CA LYS A 34 7.08 -10.63 -32.63
C LYS A 34 5.93 -9.60 -32.64
N PRO A 35 5.83 -8.72 -31.63
CA PRO A 35 4.82 -7.65 -31.60
C PRO A 35 4.98 -6.71 -32.79
N MET A 36 3.88 -6.16 -33.30
CA MET A 36 3.91 -5.10 -34.30
C MET A 36 4.00 -3.74 -33.61
N LEU A 37 5.21 -3.32 -33.27
CA LEU A 37 5.49 -1.97 -32.79
C LEU A 37 5.25 -0.96 -33.92
N SER A 38 4.43 0.07 -33.70
CA SER A 38 4.36 1.22 -34.61
C SER A 38 5.65 2.04 -34.53
N ASP A 39 6.08 2.69 -35.62
CA ASP A 39 7.31 3.51 -35.68
C ASP A 39 7.33 4.66 -34.64
N GLU A 40 6.19 5.00 -34.03
CA GLU A 40 6.06 6.03 -32.99
C GLU A 40 6.26 5.52 -31.54
N GLN A 41 6.41 4.20 -31.32
CA GLN A 41 6.53 3.62 -29.97
C GLN A 41 8.00 3.48 -29.52
N PRO A 42 8.34 3.78 -28.24
CA PRO A 42 9.69 3.63 -27.72
C PRO A 42 10.18 2.17 -27.79
N PHE A 43 11.44 1.96 -28.19
CA PHE A 43 12.08 0.64 -28.26
C PHE A 43 12.11 -0.14 -26.92
N SER A 44 11.84 0.53 -25.79
CA SER A 44 11.82 -0.03 -24.44
C SER A 44 10.42 -0.29 -23.87
N THR A 45 9.37 -0.27 -24.71
CA THR A 45 7.99 -0.50 -24.27
C THR A 45 7.84 -1.93 -23.72
N PRO A 46 7.40 -2.12 -22.46
CA PRO A 46 7.20 -3.45 -21.89
C PRO A 46 6.14 -4.23 -22.66
N VAL A 47 6.38 -5.52 -22.90
CA VAL A 47 5.45 -6.42 -23.59
C VAL A 47 4.95 -7.48 -22.61
N LEU A 48 3.67 -7.43 -22.28
CA LEU A 48 2.99 -8.43 -21.47
C LEU A 48 2.38 -9.51 -22.36
N ARG A 49 2.67 -10.79 -22.08
CA ARG A 49 2.08 -11.93 -22.78
C ARG A 49 1.09 -12.64 -21.85
N VAL A 50 -0.18 -12.65 -22.24
CA VAL A 50 -1.24 -13.36 -21.52
C VAL A 50 -1.69 -14.55 -22.36
N ILE A 51 -1.52 -15.76 -21.83
CA ILE A 51 -2.01 -17.00 -22.45
C ILE A 51 -3.35 -17.34 -21.81
N ALA A 52 -4.45 -17.15 -22.54
CA ALA A 52 -5.77 -17.54 -22.10
C ALA A 52 -6.18 -18.85 -22.81
N ILE A 53 -6.47 -19.89 -22.04
CA ILE A 53 -6.96 -21.18 -22.55
C ILE A 53 -8.49 -21.18 -22.48
N ASP A 54 -9.13 -21.42 -23.62
CA ASP A 54 -10.58 -21.38 -23.81
C ASP A 54 -11.28 -22.60 -23.23
N LEU A 55 -11.98 -22.44 -22.09
CA LEU A 55 -12.87 -23.46 -21.51
C LEU A 55 -14.35 -23.04 -21.48
N ASN A 56 -14.71 -21.80 -21.86
CA ASN A 56 -16.11 -21.38 -21.87
C ASN A 56 -16.35 -20.11 -22.73
N PRO A 57 -17.02 -20.21 -23.90
CA PRO A 57 -17.10 -19.15 -24.91
C PRO A 57 -18.11 -18.01 -24.63
N ARG A 58 -18.69 -17.92 -23.41
CA ARG A 58 -19.78 -16.96 -23.09
C ARG A 58 -19.57 -16.09 -21.84
N GLN A 59 -18.32 -15.85 -21.43
CA GLN A 59 -18.03 -15.09 -20.21
C GLN A 59 -17.01 -13.98 -20.45
N THR A 60 -17.07 -12.88 -19.73
CA THR A 60 -15.97 -11.91 -19.65
C THR A 60 -14.86 -12.49 -18.75
N ILE A 61 -13.58 -12.25 -19.03
CA ILE A 61 -12.48 -12.52 -18.08
C ILE A 61 -12.02 -11.20 -17.47
N GLU A 62 -11.88 -11.16 -16.16
CA GLU A 62 -11.28 -10.04 -15.43
C GLU A 62 -9.83 -10.38 -15.06
N TYR A 63 -8.91 -9.47 -15.33
CA TYR A 63 -7.50 -9.56 -14.93
C TYR A 63 -7.08 -8.30 -14.17
N SER A 64 -6.13 -8.45 -13.25
CA SER A 64 -5.54 -7.36 -12.47
C SER A 64 -4.03 -7.45 -12.59
N LEU A 65 -3.36 -6.38 -12.96
CA LEU A 65 -1.91 -6.35 -13.13
C LEU A 65 -1.30 -5.21 -12.32
N VAL A 66 -0.27 -5.48 -11.54
CA VAL A 66 0.55 -4.44 -10.91
C VAL A 66 1.43 -3.81 -12.00
N THR A 67 1.19 -2.54 -12.36
CA THR A 67 1.94 -1.82 -13.41
C THR A 67 3.19 -1.14 -12.86
N THR A 68 3.11 -0.67 -11.62
CA THR A 68 4.22 -0.12 -10.82
C THR A 68 3.94 -0.41 -9.33
N PRO A 69 4.91 -0.26 -8.40
CA PRO A 69 4.64 -0.45 -6.98
C PRO A 69 3.49 0.46 -6.50
N GLY A 70 2.35 -0.14 -6.17
CA GLY A 70 1.14 0.57 -5.73
C GLY A 70 0.11 0.89 -6.81
N GLU A 71 0.34 0.56 -8.09
CA GLU A 71 -0.66 0.72 -9.15
C GLU A 71 -1.11 -0.64 -9.69
N ARG A 72 -2.43 -0.90 -9.63
CA ARG A 72 -3.06 -2.07 -10.26
C ARG A 72 -3.98 -1.63 -11.40
N ALA A 73 -3.72 -2.13 -12.60
CA ALA A 73 -4.59 -1.92 -13.76
C ALA A 73 -5.50 -3.14 -13.96
N HIS A 74 -6.81 -2.90 -14.02
CA HIS A 74 -7.84 -3.92 -14.22
C HIS A 74 -8.38 -3.90 -15.65
N PHE A 75 -8.46 -5.07 -16.27
CA PHE A 75 -8.94 -5.20 -17.65
C PHE A 75 -10.03 -6.25 -17.76
N ARG A 76 -11.04 -5.94 -18.57
CA ARG A 76 -12.07 -6.88 -19.00
C ARG A 76 -11.82 -7.26 -20.44
N ILE A 77 -11.88 -8.56 -20.69
CA ILE A 77 -11.81 -9.12 -22.03
C ILE A 77 -13.18 -9.72 -22.33
N ASP A 78 -13.88 -9.14 -23.31
CA ASP A 78 -15.05 -9.77 -23.89
C ASP A 78 -14.60 -11.01 -24.69
N LYS A 79 -14.97 -12.22 -24.25
CA LYS A 79 -14.54 -13.46 -24.92
C LYS A 79 -15.19 -13.67 -26.30
N SER A 80 -16.26 -12.96 -26.63
CA SER A 80 -16.99 -13.10 -27.89
C SER A 80 -16.48 -12.15 -28.98
N THR A 81 -16.10 -10.93 -28.59
CA THR A 81 -15.58 -9.92 -29.53
C THR A 81 -14.06 -9.81 -29.48
N GLY A 82 -13.44 -10.21 -28.37
CA GLY A 82 -12.02 -10.00 -28.12
C GLY A 82 -11.67 -8.57 -27.72
N ASP A 83 -12.68 -7.73 -27.45
CA ASP A 83 -12.47 -6.35 -27.03
C ASP A 83 -11.88 -6.31 -25.62
N ILE A 84 -10.73 -5.64 -25.52
CA ILE A 84 -10.13 -5.27 -24.24
C ILE A 84 -10.75 -3.95 -23.85
N THR A 85 -11.66 -3.98 -22.88
CA THR A 85 -12.17 -2.78 -22.25
C THR A 85 -11.42 -2.57 -20.95
N THR A 86 -10.91 -1.35 -20.74
CA THR A 86 -10.46 -0.96 -19.40
C THR A 86 -11.64 -1.16 -18.48
N ALA A 87 -11.52 -2.12 -17.56
CA ALA A 87 -12.46 -2.21 -16.48
C ALA A 87 -12.06 -1.08 -15.55
N HIS A 88 -12.60 0.12 -15.76
CA HIS A 88 -12.81 1.05 -14.66
C HIS A 88 -13.84 0.40 -13.73
N LYS A 89 -13.43 -0.66 -13.02
CA LYS A 89 -13.95 -0.85 -11.69
C LYS A 89 -13.24 0.22 -10.89
N VAL A 90 -13.88 1.39 -10.82
CA VAL A 90 -13.74 2.26 -9.65
C VAL A 90 -13.88 1.29 -8.49
N THR A 91 -12.77 0.97 -7.82
CA THR A 91 -12.80 0.25 -6.56
C THR A 91 -13.89 0.94 -5.77
N THR A 92 -14.89 0.19 -5.31
CA THR A 92 -15.97 0.81 -4.53
C THR A 92 -15.29 1.57 -3.41
N ASN A 93 -15.42 2.90 -3.36
CA ASN A 93 -14.87 3.71 -2.28
C ASN A 93 -15.51 3.17 -0.99
N ASN A 94 -14.79 2.29 -0.30
CA ASN A 94 -15.28 1.51 0.82
C ASN A 94 -14.35 1.62 2.03
N ASN A 95 -13.20 2.29 1.87
CA ASN A 95 -12.32 2.64 2.97
C ASN A 95 -12.37 4.16 3.17
N PRO A 96 -12.88 4.65 4.30
CA PRO A 96 -12.87 6.08 4.57
C PRO A 96 -11.42 6.55 4.83
N PRO A 97 -11.09 7.82 4.59
CA PRO A 97 -9.78 8.35 4.92
C PRO A 97 -9.52 8.19 6.40
N MET A 98 -8.32 7.75 6.76
CA MET A 98 -7.95 7.48 8.14
C MET A 98 -6.78 8.36 8.54
N PHE A 99 -6.99 9.26 9.51
CA PHE A 99 -5.89 10.06 10.03
C PHE A 99 -4.81 9.20 10.66
N ASN A 100 -3.56 9.53 10.35
CA ASN A 100 -2.39 8.79 10.84
C ASN A 100 -2.26 8.89 12.36
N LYS A 101 -2.89 9.90 12.99
CA LYS A 101 -2.89 10.12 14.43
C LYS A 101 -4.30 10.23 14.98
N VAL A 102 -4.46 9.88 16.25
CA VAL A 102 -5.72 10.08 16.98
C VAL A 102 -6.05 11.56 17.22
N ARG A 103 -5.02 12.39 17.41
CA ARG A 103 -5.09 13.86 17.57
C ARG A 103 -3.75 14.49 17.17
N TYR A 104 -3.74 15.79 16.92
CA TYR A 104 -2.51 16.57 16.69
C TYR A 104 -2.35 17.64 17.77
N GLU A 105 -1.16 17.72 18.36
CA GLU A 105 -0.82 18.77 19.33
C GLU A 105 0.36 19.60 18.80
N LYS A 106 0.18 20.93 18.80
CA LYS A 106 1.12 21.89 18.23
C LYS A 106 1.20 23.15 19.08
N SER A 107 2.27 23.92 18.90
CA SER A 107 2.48 25.18 19.59
C SER A 107 2.75 26.30 18.60
N VAL A 108 2.27 27.51 18.92
CA VAL A 108 2.51 28.75 18.16
C VAL A 108 2.87 29.88 19.12
N THR A 109 3.61 30.87 18.64
CA THR A 109 3.98 32.06 19.41
C THR A 109 3.32 33.32 18.85
N LYS A 110 3.29 34.40 19.64
CA LYS A 110 2.66 35.68 19.24
C LYS A 110 3.39 36.40 18.10
N ASP A 111 4.68 36.14 17.95
CA ASP A 111 5.55 36.72 16.92
C ASP A 111 5.49 35.96 15.59
N MET A 112 4.83 34.79 15.54
CA MET A 112 4.58 34.11 14.27
C MET A 112 3.74 34.98 13.33
N LYS A 113 4.28 35.22 12.14
CA LYS A 113 3.62 35.99 11.08
C LYS A 113 2.59 35.12 10.33
N ALA A 114 1.69 35.80 9.62
CA ALA A 114 0.80 35.17 8.65
C ALA A 114 1.59 34.30 7.65
N ASN A 115 0.95 33.23 7.19
CA ASN A 115 1.43 32.20 6.26
C ASN A 115 2.55 31.29 6.78
N LEU A 116 2.96 31.40 8.05
CA LEU A 116 3.87 30.42 8.63
C LEU A 116 3.19 29.06 8.84
N ARG A 117 3.96 27.99 8.62
CA ARG A 117 3.56 26.59 8.81
C ARG A 117 3.39 26.28 10.29
N VAL A 118 2.25 25.69 10.64
CA VAL A 118 1.94 25.19 12.00
C VAL A 118 2.13 23.68 12.04
N ALA A 119 1.54 22.96 11.08
CA ALA A 119 1.63 21.49 10.98
C ALA A 119 1.31 21.00 9.57
N THR A 120 1.61 19.73 9.30
CA THR A 120 0.92 18.96 8.26
C THR A 120 0.02 17.96 8.96
N ILE A 121 -1.27 18.03 8.65
CA ILE A 121 -2.25 17.02 9.03
C ILE A 121 -2.27 15.99 7.91
N SER A 122 -2.30 14.70 8.24
CA SER A 122 -2.19 13.64 7.23
C SER A 122 -3.11 12.49 7.57
N ALA A 123 -3.87 12.07 6.57
CA ALA A 123 -4.60 10.83 6.54
C ALA A 123 -4.07 9.94 5.42
N THR A 124 -4.41 8.66 5.50
CA THR A 124 -4.18 7.65 4.47
C THR A 124 -5.51 7.02 4.11
N ASP A 125 -5.65 6.66 2.85
CA ASP A 125 -6.79 5.95 2.31
C ASP A 125 -6.28 4.66 1.67
N MET A 126 -6.97 3.56 1.91
CA MET A 126 -6.58 2.22 1.46
C MET A 126 -7.26 1.83 0.15
N ASP A 127 -8.09 2.71 -0.42
CA ASP A 127 -8.61 2.55 -1.77
C ASP A 127 -7.51 2.79 -2.82
N ASP A 128 -7.71 2.29 -4.04
CA ASP A 128 -6.76 2.45 -5.16
C ASP A 128 -7.11 3.66 -6.05
N GLY A 129 -6.08 4.27 -6.65
CA GLY A 129 -6.22 5.31 -7.68
C GLY A 129 -6.86 6.60 -7.17
N ASP A 130 -7.72 7.23 -7.97
CA ASP A 130 -8.36 8.51 -7.63
C ASP A 130 -9.23 8.44 -6.36
N ASN A 131 -9.75 7.25 -6.02
CA ASN A 131 -10.51 7.04 -4.78
C ASN A 131 -9.64 7.25 -3.53
N SER A 132 -8.32 7.06 -3.64
CA SER A 132 -7.37 7.32 -2.55
C SER A 132 -7.01 8.79 -2.36
N ILE A 133 -7.49 9.69 -3.24
CA ILE A 133 -7.16 11.11 -3.18
C ILE A 133 -7.92 11.76 -2.03
N ILE A 134 -7.16 12.16 -1.01
CA ILE A 134 -7.69 12.80 0.19
C ILE A 134 -7.61 14.31 0.05
N LYS A 135 -8.75 14.95 0.33
CA LYS A 135 -8.86 16.39 0.52
C LYS A 135 -9.02 16.74 1.99
N TYR A 136 -8.59 17.94 2.35
CA TYR A 136 -8.62 18.43 3.74
C TYR A 136 -9.39 19.74 3.86
N GLU A 137 -10.22 19.85 4.90
CA GLU A 137 -10.88 21.10 5.25
C GLU A 137 -10.92 21.32 6.77
N ILE A 138 -11.04 22.58 7.19
CA ILE A 138 -11.30 22.92 8.59
C ILE A 138 -12.80 23.08 8.76
N VAL A 139 -13.43 22.20 9.53
CA VAL A 139 -14.88 22.24 9.78
C VAL A 139 -15.24 23.07 11.01
N GLN A 140 -14.31 23.22 11.97
CA GLN A 140 -14.52 24.04 13.17
C GLN A 140 -13.21 24.64 13.68
N GLN A 141 -13.28 25.87 14.19
CA GLN A 141 -12.19 26.50 14.93
C GLN A 141 -12.76 27.12 16.21
N ASN A 142 -12.16 26.82 17.35
CA ASN A 142 -12.58 27.38 18.63
C ASN A 142 -11.41 28.09 19.32
N PRO A 143 -11.54 29.38 19.68
CA PRO A 143 -12.65 30.30 19.35
C PRO A 143 -12.81 30.44 17.84
N ASP A 144 -14.04 30.75 17.40
CA ASP A 144 -14.34 31.00 15.99
C ASP A 144 -13.41 32.09 15.50
N SER A 145 -12.45 31.67 14.69
CA SER A 145 -11.34 32.52 14.35
C SER A 145 -10.74 32.06 13.05
N SER A 146 -10.61 33.01 12.12
CA SER A 146 -9.98 32.77 10.83
C SER A 146 -8.46 32.60 10.94
N TYR A 147 -7.89 32.32 12.13
CA TYR A 147 -6.43 32.27 12.38
C TYR A 147 -5.72 31.17 11.61
N PHE A 148 -6.41 30.07 11.30
CA PHE A 148 -5.81 28.93 10.62
C PHE A 148 -6.52 28.66 9.29
N LYS A 149 -5.72 28.31 8.30
CA LYS A 149 -6.17 27.74 7.03
C LYS A 149 -5.42 26.44 6.77
N ILE A 150 -6.09 25.48 6.18
CA ILE A 150 -5.48 24.22 5.72
C ILE A 150 -5.43 24.22 4.19
N ASN A 151 -4.34 23.72 3.64
CA ASN A 151 -4.27 23.44 2.21
C ASN A 151 -5.03 22.15 1.91
N GLU A 152 -5.97 22.23 0.98
CA GLU A 152 -6.89 21.15 0.64
C GLU A 152 -6.19 19.88 0.14
N ASN A 153 -5.05 19.99 -0.54
CA ASN A 153 -4.43 18.86 -1.23
C ASN A 153 -3.28 18.19 -0.46
N ASN A 154 -2.74 18.87 0.56
CA ASN A 154 -1.57 18.35 1.29
C ASN A 154 -1.66 18.51 2.81
N GLY A 155 -2.81 18.95 3.33
CA GLY A 155 -3.06 19.07 4.76
C GLY A 155 -2.17 20.07 5.49
N LEU A 156 -1.49 20.98 4.78
CA LEU A 156 -0.63 22.00 5.38
C LEU A 156 -1.47 23.04 6.13
N LEU A 157 -1.40 23.01 7.46
CA LEU A 157 -2.01 23.98 8.34
C LEU A 157 -1.09 25.19 8.50
N THR A 158 -1.58 26.38 8.18
CA THR A 158 -0.84 27.66 8.26
C THR A 158 -1.62 28.72 9.01
N LEU A 159 -0.90 29.70 9.54
CA LEU A 159 -1.50 30.90 10.10
C LEU A 159 -1.98 31.84 8.99
N THR A 160 -3.06 32.58 9.22
CA THR A 160 -3.55 33.63 8.29
C THR A 160 -3.25 35.04 8.81
N LYS A 161 -3.09 35.19 10.12
CA LYS A 161 -2.82 36.44 10.83
C LYS A 161 -2.10 36.16 12.16
N PRO A 162 -1.43 37.17 12.77
CA PRO A 162 -0.75 37.01 14.05
C PRO A 162 -1.69 36.56 15.18
N ILE A 163 -1.17 35.78 16.11
CA ILE A 163 -1.92 35.26 17.27
C ILE A 163 -2.18 36.37 18.30
N ASP A 164 -3.43 36.55 18.71
CA ASP A 164 -3.85 37.54 19.71
C ASP A 164 -4.01 36.94 21.13
N ARG A 165 -4.26 35.63 21.23
CA ARG A 165 -4.42 34.92 22.49
C ARG A 165 -3.16 34.90 23.35
N SER A 166 -3.34 34.85 24.66
CA SER A 166 -2.24 34.85 25.62
C SER A 166 -1.56 33.48 25.75
N PRO A 167 -0.24 33.43 26.07
CA PRO A 167 0.43 32.17 26.39
C PRO A 167 -0.35 31.35 27.43
N GLY A 168 -0.40 30.03 27.23
CA GLY A 168 -1.19 29.11 28.05
C GLY A 168 -2.62 28.88 27.55
N GLN A 169 -3.11 29.67 26.58
CA GLN A 169 -4.39 29.42 25.91
C GLN A 169 -4.24 28.49 24.70
N TYR A 170 -5.34 27.92 24.22
CA TYR A 170 -5.35 26.93 23.14
C TYR A 170 -6.42 27.19 22.10
N TYR A 171 -6.09 27.05 20.83
CA TYR A 171 -7.09 26.85 19.77
C TYR A 171 -7.39 25.37 19.62
N SER A 172 -8.67 25.05 19.45
CA SER A 172 -9.13 23.73 19.06
C SER A 172 -9.65 23.80 17.65
N ILE A 173 -9.01 23.10 16.73
CA ILE A 173 -9.37 23.06 15.32
C ILE A 173 -9.83 21.64 15.03
N ARG A 174 -10.96 21.51 14.36
CA ARG A 174 -11.42 20.23 13.83
C ARG A 174 -11.17 20.20 12.33
N VAL A 175 -10.42 19.20 11.90
CA VAL A 175 -10.05 19.00 10.51
C VAL A 175 -10.78 17.77 9.99
N ARG A 176 -11.37 17.87 8.80
CA ARG A 176 -11.98 16.77 8.06
C ARG A 176 -11.05 16.36 6.92
N ALA A 177 -10.87 15.06 6.75
CA ALA A 177 -10.26 14.44 5.58
C ALA A 177 -11.35 13.67 4.84
N TYR A 178 -11.48 13.86 3.53
CA TYR A 178 -12.55 13.25 2.74
C TYR A 178 -12.06 12.87 1.34
N ASN A 179 -12.65 11.83 0.74
CA ASN A 179 -12.49 11.52 -0.68
C ASN A 179 -13.61 12.18 -1.48
N VAL A 180 -13.35 12.36 -2.77
CA VAL A 180 -14.36 12.80 -3.74
C VAL A 180 -14.65 11.70 -4.75
N ASP A 181 -15.88 11.61 -5.22
CA ASP A 181 -16.23 10.80 -6.38
C ASP A 181 -15.68 11.44 -7.68
N PRO A 182 -15.79 10.76 -8.85
CA PRO A 182 -15.40 11.35 -10.13
C PRO A 182 -16.17 12.63 -10.52
N GLN A 183 -17.28 12.94 -9.85
CA GLN A 183 -18.05 14.17 -10.03
C GLN A 183 -17.60 15.29 -9.07
N GLY A 184 -16.71 15.00 -8.12
CA GLY A 184 -16.16 15.94 -7.16
C GLY A 184 -16.91 16.02 -5.83
N GLU A 185 -17.90 15.17 -5.60
CA GLU A 185 -18.73 15.17 -4.38
C GLU A 185 -18.11 14.32 -3.28
N ALA A 186 -18.21 14.79 -2.03
CA ALA A 186 -17.63 14.07 -0.89
C ALA A 186 -18.41 12.78 -0.59
N VAL A 187 -17.71 11.64 -0.56
CA VAL A 187 -18.35 10.31 -0.39
C VAL A 187 -18.14 9.75 1.01
N GLN A 188 -16.89 9.79 1.48
CA GLN A 188 -16.49 9.29 2.78
C GLN A 188 -15.55 10.27 3.45
N ASP A 189 -15.60 10.32 4.79
CA ASP A 189 -14.79 11.25 5.55
C ASP A 189 -14.44 10.76 6.96
N ALA A 190 -13.43 11.41 7.52
CA ALA A 190 -13.08 11.32 8.92
C ALA A 190 -12.75 12.71 9.47
N GLU A 191 -12.86 12.85 10.78
CA GLU A 191 -12.47 14.07 11.50
C GLU A 191 -11.37 13.80 12.53
N VAL A 192 -10.51 14.80 12.75
CA VAL A 192 -9.47 14.81 13.79
C VAL A 192 -9.38 16.15 14.49
N ASP A 193 -9.11 16.10 15.79
CA ASP A 193 -8.86 17.28 16.60
C ASP A 193 -7.37 17.69 16.51
N VAL A 194 -7.15 18.98 16.27
CA VAL A 194 -5.86 19.65 16.29
C VAL A 194 -5.88 20.71 17.39
N LYS A 195 -5.07 20.50 18.42
CA LYS A 195 -4.92 21.42 19.54
C LYS A 195 -3.67 22.26 19.36
N VAL A 196 -3.84 23.58 19.25
CA VAL A 196 -2.74 24.54 19.06
C VAL A 196 -2.58 25.39 20.30
N ARG A 197 -1.53 25.16 21.08
CA ARG A 197 -1.19 25.92 22.28
C ARG A 197 -0.46 27.21 21.92
N VAL A 198 -0.84 28.32 22.55
CA VAL A 198 -0.08 29.56 22.49
C VAL A 198 1.00 29.54 23.56
N VAL A 199 2.24 29.81 23.16
CA VAL A 199 3.42 29.74 24.03
C VAL A 199 4.19 31.06 23.95
N GLU A 200 5.03 31.32 24.94
CA GLU A 200 5.84 32.53 24.97
C GLU A 200 6.85 32.53 23.81
N SER A 201 7.10 33.69 23.20
CA SER A 201 7.97 33.82 22.02
C SER A 201 9.42 33.37 22.25
N ASN A 202 9.89 33.37 23.49
CA ASN A 202 11.22 32.89 23.87
C ASN A 202 11.25 31.40 24.22
N LYS A 203 10.12 30.68 24.14
CA LYS A 203 10.03 29.24 24.41
C LYS A 203 9.94 28.49 23.10
N LEU A 204 11.02 27.79 22.76
CA LEU A 204 11.09 27.01 21.53
C LEU A 204 10.90 25.51 21.85
N PRO A 205 10.30 24.73 20.92
CA PRO A 205 10.26 23.28 21.04
C PRO A 205 11.68 22.70 21.12
N PRO A 206 11.86 21.48 21.65
CA PRO A 206 13.11 20.75 21.50
C PRO A 206 13.43 20.53 20.01
N TYR A 207 14.67 20.15 19.72
CA TYR A 207 15.10 19.83 18.36
C TYR A 207 15.86 18.51 18.35
N PHE A 208 15.70 17.74 17.27
CA PHE A 208 16.47 16.51 17.09
C PHE A 208 17.88 16.87 16.63
N THR A 209 18.89 16.32 17.31
CA THR A 209 20.31 16.37 16.91
C THR A 209 20.70 15.14 16.09
N LYS A 210 19.98 14.03 16.25
CA LYS A 210 20.14 12.79 15.48
C LYS A 210 18.77 12.21 15.14
N VAL A 211 18.61 11.86 13.86
CA VAL A 211 17.42 11.16 13.33
C VAL A 211 17.86 10.08 12.35
N GLN A 212 17.05 9.04 12.24
CA GLN A 212 17.19 8.04 11.18
C GLN A 212 16.55 8.57 9.89
N ALA A 213 17.36 9.14 9.01
CA ALA A 213 16.88 9.77 7.77
C ALA A 213 16.51 8.75 6.67
N ALA A 214 17.26 7.65 6.56
CA ALA A 214 17.00 6.60 5.58
C ALA A 214 15.94 5.64 6.12
N ALA A 215 15.07 5.15 5.22
CA ALA A 215 14.14 4.08 5.56
C ALA A 215 14.91 2.82 5.98
N LEU A 216 14.46 2.16 7.04
CA LEU A 216 14.95 0.84 7.42
C LEU A 216 14.28 -0.21 6.56
N VAL A 217 14.97 -1.33 6.35
CA VAL A 217 14.47 -2.49 5.63
C VAL A 217 14.64 -3.69 6.54
N LEU A 218 13.54 -4.33 6.91
CA LEU A 218 13.52 -5.50 7.77
C LEU A 218 12.86 -6.65 7.03
N ASN A 219 13.39 -7.85 7.23
CA ASN A 219 12.73 -9.06 6.80
C ASN A 219 11.59 -9.40 7.76
N GLU A 220 10.46 -9.94 7.30
CA GLU A 220 9.36 -10.29 8.20
C GLU A 220 9.72 -11.38 9.22
N THR A 221 10.70 -12.22 8.90
CA THR A 221 11.22 -13.24 9.81
C THR A 221 12.13 -12.67 10.91
N PHE A 222 12.40 -11.36 10.91
CA PHE A 222 13.23 -10.69 11.91
C PHE A 222 12.61 -10.79 13.32
N LYS A 223 13.34 -11.41 14.26
CA LYS A 223 12.86 -11.74 15.62
C LYS A 223 13.78 -11.24 16.73
N ASN A 224 14.64 -10.25 16.47
CA ASN A 224 15.48 -9.65 17.52
C ASN A 224 14.73 -8.51 18.23
N TYR A 225 14.18 -8.80 19.40
CA TYR A 225 13.43 -7.85 20.22
C TYR A 225 14.30 -6.98 21.15
N THR A 226 15.62 -7.19 21.15
CA THR A 226 16.54 -6.52 22.09
C THR A 226 17.40 -5.45 21.44
N GLU A 227 17.69 -5.62 20.15
CA GLU A 227 18.52 -4.73 19.35
C GLU A 227 17.78 -3.43 19.00
N SER A 228 18.51 -2.32 19.08
CA SER A 228 18.04 -1.01 18.64
C SER A 228 18.05 -0.95 17.11
N LEU A 229 16.87 -0.78 16.50
CA LEU A 229 16.69 -0.62 15.05
C LEU A 229 17.02 0.78 14.57
N ALA A 230 16.73 1.79 15.38
CA ALA A 230 17.02 3.20 15.13
C ALA A 230 17.32 3.94 16.44
N GLU A 231 18.09 5.00 16.34
CA GLU A 231 18.43 5.88 17.47
C GLU A 231 18.09 7.34 17.15
N PHE A 232 17.60 8.04 18.16
CA PHE A 232 17.22 9.44 18.12
C PHE A 232 17.90 10.17 19.28
N GLU A 233 18.39 11.38 19.00
CA GLU A 233 18.91 12.28 20.02
C GLU A 233 18.26 13.64 19.84
N ALA A 234 17.98 14.30 20.95
CA ALA A 234 17.35 15.61 20.93
C ALA A 234 17.80 16.46 22.11
N GLU A 235 17.72 17.77 21.92
CA GLU A 235 18.05 18.74 22.95
C GLU A 235 16.87 19.70 23.16
N SER A 236 16.71 20.14 24.40
CA SER A 236 15.75 21.16 24.77
C SER A 236 16.32 22.54 24.42
N ASN A 237 15.51 23.38 23.77
CA ASN A 237 15.81 24.81 23.63
C ASN A 237 15.55 25.62 24.92
N ILE A 238 15.51 24.97 26.08
CA ILE A 238 15.35 25.58 27.41
C ILE A 238 16.57 25.17 28.24
N PRO A 239 17.66 25.97 28.22
CA PRO A 239 18.95 25.56 28.79
C PRO A 239 18.89 25.22 30.28
N GLU A 240 18.00 25.86 31.05
CA GLU A 240 17.86 25.61 32.49
C GLU A 240 17.12 24.30 32.81
N LYS A 241 16.51 23.67 31.79
CA LYS A 241 15.78 22.39 31.88
C LYS A 241 16.04 21.57 30.62
N PRO A 242 17.25 20.99 30.49
CA PRO A 242 17.72 20.34 29.26
C PRO A 242 17.06 18.99 29.00
N GLU A 243 16.33 18.44 29.97
CA GLU A 243 15.69 17.13 29.85
C GLU A 243 14.58 17.16 28.78
N VAL A 244 14.58 16.12 27.96
CA VAL A 244 13.51 15.87 26.98
C VAL A 244 12.86 14.52 27.26
N ILE A 245 11.64 14.36 26.79
CA ILE A 245 10.87 13.12 26.89
C ILE A 245 10.47 12.71 25.49
N PHE A 246 10.86 11.51 25.09
CA PHE A 246 10.48 10.90 23.82
C PHE A 246 9.20 10.08 23.97
N GLU A 247 8.42 10.06 22.91
CA GLU A 247 7.21 9.26 22.79
C GLU A 247 7.09 8.74 21.36
N LEU A 248 6.78 7.45 21.24
CA LEU A 248 6.38 6.86 19.96
C LEU A 248 4.87 6.96 19.84
N ILE A 249 4.40 7.84 18.96
CA ILE A 249 2.96 8.10 18.80
C ILE A 249 2.29 6.86 18.22
N GLN A 250 1.27 6.37 18.92
CA GLN A 250 0.35 5.35 18.41
C GLN A 250 -0.68 6.00 17.48
N GLY A 251 -0.65 5.63 16.21
CA GLY A 251 -1.64 6.03 15.23
C GLY A 251 -2.88 5.14 15.24
N ARG A 252 -3.75 5.31 14.22
CA ARG A 252 -5.01 4.57 14.10
C ARG A 252 -4.87 3.24 13.36
N ALA A 253 -3.90 3.15 12.44
CA ALA A 253 -3.63 1.97 11.63
C ALA A 253 -2.39 1.20 12.14
N GLU A 254 -2.26 -0.07 11.75
CA GLU A 254 -1.13 -0.91 12.14
C GLU A 254 0.19 -0.36 11.58
N GLN A 255 0.17 0.12 10.33
CA GLN A 255 1.26 0.87 9.67
C GLN A 255 1.73 2.07 10.49
N THR A 256 0.85 2.64 11.32
CA THR A 256 1.13 3.76 12.24
C THR A 256 1.31 3.33 13.69
N ASN A 257 1.68 2.06 13.90
CA ASN A 257 1.99 1.44 15.18
C ASN A 257 0.81 1.31 16.17
N SER A 258 -0.44 1.21 15.70
CA SER A 258 -1.60 1.04 16.58
C SER A 258 -1.56 -0.24 17.42
N LYS A 259 -0.82 -1.27 16.95
CA LYS A 259 -0.65 -2.54 17.65
C LYS A 259 0.59 -2.63 18.54
N ASN A 260 1.39 -1.57 18.71
CA ASN A 260 2.69 -1.64 19.43
C ASN A 260 3.65 -2.68 18.84
N THR A 261 3.73 -2.76 17.51
CA THR A 261 4.71 -3.61 16.82
C THR A 261 6.12 -3.10 17.06
N PHE A 262 6.29 -1.79 17.20
CA PHE A 262 7.53 -1.13 17.59
C PHE A 262 7.38 -0.46 18.94
N LEU A 263 8.47 -0.48 19.70
CA LEU A 263 8.56 0.08 21.05
C LEU A 263 9.67 1.13 21.09
N LEU A 264 9.52 2.11 21.98
CA LEU A 264 10.54 3.12 22.24
C LEU A 264 11.11 2.93 23.64
N GLU A 265 12.44 2.90 23.73
CA GLU A 265 13.17 2.95 24.99
C GLU A 265 13.96 4.25 25.05
N GLN A 266 13.85 4.98 26.16
CA GLN A 266 14.56 6.24 26.36
C GLN A 266 15.60 6.08 27.46
N ILE A 267 16.80 6.61 27.21
CA ILE A 267 17.87 6.77 28.20
C ILE A 267 18.40 8.20 28.07
N ASN A 268 18.20 9.01 29.11
CA ASN A 268 18.52 10.44 29.10
C ASN A 268 17.87 11.14 27.90
N ASN A 269 18.64 11.91 27.12
CA ASN A 269 18.17 12.65 25.96
C ASN A 269 18.31 11.85 24.64
N THR A 270 18.42 10.53 24.75
CA THR A 270 18.49 9.59 23.61
C THR A 270 17.33 8.60 23.69
N ALA A 271 16.79 8.21 22.54
CA ALA A 271 15.79 7.16 22.43
C ALA A 271 16.16 6.15 21.34
N SER A 272 15.82 4.89 21.56
CA SER A 272 15.94 3.83 20.56
C SER A 272 14.60 3.19 20.26
N ILE A 273 14.42 2.79 18.99
CA ILE A 273 13.26 2.02 18.55
C ILE A 273 13.66 0.55 18.48
N LYS A 274 12.82 -0.33 19.04
CA LYS A 274 13.00 -1.78 19.03
C LYS A 274 11.77 -2.48 18.50
N LEU A 275 11.95 -3.73 18.07
CA LEU A 275 10.85 -4.60 17.74
C LEU A 275 10.13 -5.04 19.02
N GLY A 276 8.80 -4.93 19.04
CA GLY A 276 7.93 -5.40 20.12
C GLY A 276 7.07 -6.61 19.75
N LYS A 277 6.77 -6.80 18.46
CA LYS A 277 5.97 -7.92 17.93
C LYS A 277 6.54 -8.42 16.60
N THR A 278 6.12 -9.60 16.16
CA THR A 278 6.48 -10.14 14.85
C THR A 278 6.00 -9.21 13.73
N LEU A 279 6.77 -9.22 12.64
CA LEU A 279 6.37 -8.62 11.37
C LEU A 279 5.69 -9.69 10.51
N ASP A 280 4.89 -9.24 9.56
CA ASP A 280 4.10 -10.03 8.63
C ASP A 280 3.86 -9.12 7.42
N TYR A 281 4.39 -9.50 6.26
CA TYR A 281 4.36 -8.70 5.03
C TYR A 281 2.94 -8.63 4.47
N GLU A 282 2.19 -9.73 4.49
CA GLU A 282 0.81 -9.82 3.99
C GLU A 282 -0.13 -8.87 4.73
N THR A 283 0.17 -8.55 5.99
CA THR A 283 -0.58 -7.58 6.78
C THR A 283 -0.06 -6.15 6.61
N VAL A 284 1.25 -5.93 6.74
CA VAL A 284 1.86 -4.59 6.67
C VAL A 284 3.21 -4.61 5.96
N THR A 285 3.24 -4.02 4.77
CA THR A 285 4.44 -3.92 3.94
C THR A 285 5.34 -2.73 4.29
N GLU A 286 4.79 -1.66 4.89
CA GLU A 286 5.55 -0.48 5.32
C GLU A 286 4.94 0.14 6.59
N TYR A 287 5.79 0.45 7.56
CA TYR A 287 5.44 1.24 8.75
C TYR A 287 5.94 2.67 8.60
N THR A 288 5.08 3.63 8.97
CA THR A 288 5.41 5.05 9.09
C THR A 288 5.24 5.48 10.55
N LEU A 289 6.33 5.37 11.31
CA LEU A 289 6.36 5.64 12.74
C LEU A 289 6.57 7.14 12.99
N THR A 290 5.80 7.75 13.89
CA THR A 290 6.04 9.12 14.32
C THR A 290 6.71 9.15 15.70
N VAL A 291 7.94 9.64 15.74
CA VAL A 291 8.69 9.87 16.98
C VAL A 291 8.50 11.32 17.41
N SER A 292 7.97 11.51 18.61
CA SER A 292 7.73 12.80 19.24
C SER A 292 8.75 13.01 20.35
N VAL A 293 9.23 14.24 20.49
CA VAL A 293 10.06 14.65 21.62
C VAL A 293 9.51 15.94 22.20
N LYS A 294 9.37 15.97 23.52
CA LYS A 294 8.88 17.13 24.26
C LYS A 294 9.85 17.62 25.32
N ASN A 295 9.87 18.91 25.57
CA ASN A 295 10.64 19.51 26.66
C ASN A 295 9.79 19.72 27.92
N SER A 296 10.40 20.29 28.96
CA SER A 296 9.77 20.60 30.26
C SER A 296 8.52 21.50 30.22
N HIS A 297 8.23 22.14 29.08
CA HIS A 297 7.06 22.98 28.89
C HIS A 297 6.01 22.32 27.97
N ASP A 298 6.13 21.02 27.70
CA ASP A 298 5.28 20.26 26.77
C ASP A 298 5.29 20.83 25.34
N LEU A 299 6.38 21.50 24.95
CA LEU A 299 6.59 21.88 23.55
C LEU A 299 7.15 20.68 22.82
N VAL A 300 6.60 20.39 21.64
CA VAL A 300 6.85 19.15 20.91
C VAL A 300 7.53 19.42 19.58
N ALA A 301 8.52 18.59 19.25
CA ALA A 301 9.01 18.37 17.89
C ALA A 301 8.75 16.92 17.49
N GLU A 302 8.52 16.67 16.20
CA GLU A 302 8.21 15.34 15.67
C GLU A 302 9.09 15.03 14.46
N THR A 303 9.43 13.76 14.28
CA THR A 303 10.08 13.22 13.09
C THR A 303 9.43 11.89 12.69
N VAL A 304 9.71 11.43 11.48
CA VAL A 304 9.15 10.19 10.92
C VAL A 304 10.26 9.18 10.68
N LEU A 305 10.02 7.93 11.08
CA LEU A 305 10.83 6.76 10.75
C LEU A 305 10.02 5.84 9.85
N LYS A 306 10.54 5.56 8.65
CA LYS A 306 9.95 4.59 7.72
C LYS A 306 10.65 3.24 7.84
N ILE A 307 9.88 2.15 7.89
CA ILE A 307 10.39 0.78 7.94
C ILE A 307 9.66 -0.02 6.87
N LYS A 308 10.40 -0.53 5.88
CA LYS A 308 9.89 -1.44 4.85
C LYS A 308 10.05 -2.87 5.32
N VAL A 309 9.02 -3.68 5.12
CA VAL A 309 9.05 -5.12 5.38
C VAL A 309 9.35 -5.83 4.06
N LEU A 310 10.27 -6.80 4.10
CA LEU A 310 10.56 -7.69 2.98
C LEU A 310 9.78 -8.98 3.17
N ASP A 311 9.10 -9.34 2.08
CA ASP A 311 8.36 -10.58 1.86
C ASP A 311 9.30 -11.79 1.82
N GLU A 312 8.92 -12.85 2.49
CA GLU A 312 9.48 -14.19 2.43
C GLU A 312 8.45 -15.17 1.87
N ASN A 313 8.89 -16.37 1.48
CA ASN A 313 7.95 -17.42 1.13
C ASN A 313 7.58 -18.19 2.39
N ASP A 314 6.47 -17.84 3.01
CA ASP A 314 6.04 -18.46 4.27
C ASP A 314 4.54 -18.84 4.30
N ILE A 315 3.79 -18.49 3.26
CA ILE A 315 2.47 -19.02 3.00
C ILE A 315 2.56 -20.24 2.09
N ILE A 316 1.86 -21.31 2.49
CA ILE A 316 1.79 -22.52 1.66
C ILE A 316 0.69 -22.38 0.60
N PRO A 317 0.92 -22.86 -0.65
CA PRO A 317 -0.12 -22.90 -1.66
C PRO A 317 -1.34 -23.71 -1.23
N VAL A 318 -2.53 -23.20 -1.52
CA VAL A 318 -3.81 -23.87 -1.23
C VAL A 318 -4.52 -24.20 -2.53
N PHE A 319 -4.96 -25.45 -2.67
CA PHE A 319 -5.82 -25.84 -3.79
C PHE A 319 -7.19 -25.17 -3.70
N THR A 320 -7.64 -24.60 -4.82
CA THR A 320 -9.06 -24.28 -5.05
C THR A 320 -9.88 -25.56 -5.10
N GLU A 321 -11.22 -25.46 -5.06
CA GLU A 321 -12.11 -26.62 -5.05
C GLU A 321 -11.71 -27.70 -6.06
N VAL A 322 -11.15 -28.81 -5.56
CA VAL A 322 -10.70 -29.93 -6.38
C VAL A 322 -11.90 -30.82 -6.64
N THR A 323 -12.30 -30.91 -7.91
CA THR A 323 -13.32 -31.85 -8.37
C THR A 323 -12.69 -33.16 -8.84
N SER A 324 -13.50 -34.23 -8.91
CA SER A 324 -13.03 -35.50 -9.45
C SER A 324 -13.02 -35.49 -10.99
N GLY A 325 -11.89 -35.88 -11.58
CA GLY A 325 -11.78 -36.20 -13.00
C GLY A 325 -12.22 -37.63 -13.28
N THR A 326 -12.80 -37.87 -14.45
CA THR A 326 -13.07 -39.23 -14.95
C THR A 326 -12.58 -39.36 -16.38
N ILE A 327 -12.00 -40.52 -16.71
CA ILE A 327 -11.55 -40.84 -18.06
C ILE A 327 -12.13 -42.20 -18.48
N PRO A 328 -12.76 -42.30 -19.67
CA PRO A 328 -13.23 -43.57 -20.19
C PRO A 328 -12.08 -44.56 -20.42
N LYS A 329 -12.39 -45.85 -20.24
CA LYS A 329 -11.45 -46.93 -20.55
C LYS A 329 -11.20 -46.96 -22.07
N ASN A 330 -9.93 -47.00 -22.48
CA ASN A 330 -9.42 -47.03 -23.86
C ASN A 330 -9.26 -45.67 -24.58
N GLU A 331 -9.30 -44.56 -23.86
CA GLU A 331 -8.85 -43.28 -24.43
C GLU A 331 -7.33 -43.29 -24.73
N PRO A 332 -6.87 -42.61 -25.78
CA PRO A 332 -5.44 -42.56 -26.12
C PRO A 332 -4.62 -41.80 -25.07
N PRO A 333 -3.30 -42.04 -24.99
CA PRO A 333 -2.37 -41.19 -24.24
C PRO A 333 -2.52 -39.70 -24.56
N GLY A 334 -2.38 -38.85 -23.54
CA GLY A 334 -2.57 -37.40 -23.64
C GLY A 334 -4.02 -36.95 -23.53
N THR A 335 -4.96 -37.84 -23.20
CA THR A 335 -6.36 -37.46 -22.99
C THR A 335 -6.51 -36.65 -21.70
N PRO A 336 -7.11 -35.44 -21.75
CA PRO A 336 -7.34 -34.64 -20.55
C PRO A 336 -8.28 -35.34 -19.57
N VAL A 337 -7.92 -35.34 -18.28
CA VAL A 337 -8.67 -35.97 -17.20
C VAL A 337 -9.34 -34.91 -16.33
N MET A 338 -8.55 -33.95 -15.86
CA MET A 338 -8.97 -32.82 -15.04
C MET A 338 -7.88 -31.76 -15.02
N GLN A 339 -8.18 -30.61 -14.43
CA GLN A 339 -7.21 -29.57 -14.15
C GLN A 339 -7.35 -29.18 -12.69
N VAL A 340 -6.21 -29.11 -11.99
CA VAL A 340 -6.16 -28.58 -10.62
C VAL A 340 -5.62 -27.16 -10.64
N GLN A 341 -6.05 -26.38 -9.68
CA GLN A 341 -5.53 -25.03 -9.46
C GLN A 341 -5.30 -24.82 -7.98
N ALA A 342 -4.12 -24.31 -7.65
CA ALA A 342 -3.76 -23.79 -6.34
C ALA A 342 -3.33 -22.33 -6.47
N TYR A 343 -3.50 -21.59 -5.40
CA TYR A 343 -3.02 -20.22 -5.25
C TYR A 343 -2.14 -20.15 -4.01
N ASP A 344 -1.11 -19.33 -4.10
CA ASP A 344 -0.25 -18.95 -2.99
C ASP A 344 -0.56 -17.49 -2.64
N LEU A 345 -0.61 -17.17 -1.35
CA LEU A 345 -0.97 -15.82 -0.88
C LEU A 345 0.23 -14.99 -0.42
N ASP A 346 1.47 -15.48 -0.60
CA ASP A 346 2.66 -14.65 -0.40
C ASP A 346 2.54 -13.35 -1.21
N GLY A 347 2.98 -12.25 -0.61
CA GLY A 347 2.67 -10.92 -1.09
C GLY A 347 3.40 -10.51 -2.38
N THR A 348 4.49 -11.19 -2.76
CA THR A 348 5.25 -10.89 -3.99
C THR A 348 5.20 -11.98 -5.07
N PRO A 349 5.27 -11.59 -6.36
CA PRO A 349 5.30 -12.55 -7.47
C PRO A 349 6.45 -13.56 -7.46
N ALA A 350 7.54 -13.28 -6.75
CA ALA A 350 8.65 -14.23 -6.66
C ALA A 350 8.32 -15.39 -5.70
N ASN A 351 7.51 -15.12 -4.68
CA ASN A 351 7.19 -16.06 -3.62
C ASN A 351 5.86 -16.79 -3.89
N ASN A 352 4.92 -16.19 -4.62
CA ASN A 352 3.61 -16.81 -4.89
C ASN A 352 3.48 -17.61 -6.21
N ILE A 353 4.59 -18.11 -6.79
CA ILE A 353 4.55 -18.97 -7.99
C ILE A 353 4.32 -20.43 -7.61
N VAL A 354 3.17 -20.95 -8.03
CA VAL A 354 2.79 -22.35 -7.80
C VAL A 354 3.32 -23.27 -8.91
N SER A 355 3.81 -24.45 -8.53
CA SER A 355 4.11 -25.54 -9.46
C SER A 355 3.49 -26.86 -9.03
N TYR A 356 3.16 -27.72 -9.99
CA TYR A 356 2.42 -28.95 -9.75
C TYR A 356 3.24 -30.22 -10.04
N ARG A 357 3.04 -31.26 -9.22
CA ARG A 357 3.62 -32.58 -9.40
C ARG A 357 2.71 -33.65 -8.77
N ILE A 358 2.56 -34.79 -9.43
CA ILE A 358 1.99 -36.00 -8.81
C ILE A 358 3.12 -36.68 -8.05
N GLU A 359 2.96 -37.12 -6.81
CA GLU A 359 4.04 -37.75 -6.02
C GLU A 359 3.87 -39.25 -5.76
N ASP A 360 2.73 -39.84 -6.14
CA ASP A 360 2.43 -41.25 -5.90
C ASP A 360 2.65 -42.14 -7.13
N GLU A 361 2.28 -43.42 -7.00
CA GLU A 361 2.43 -44.43 -8.06
C GLU A 361 1.60 -44.10 -9.31
N THR A 362 0.60 -43.20 -9.22
CA THR A 362 -0.23 -42.80 -10.35
C THR A 362 0.52 -41.93 -11.37
N GLN A 363 1.74 -41.47 -11.05
CA GLN A 363 2.67 -40.87 -12.03
C GLN A 363 2.91 -41.75 -13.27
N GLN A 364 2.73 -43.07 -13.16
CA GLN A 364 2.85 -44.01 -14.29
C GLN A 364 1.64 -43.98 -15.22
N LEU A 365 0.47 -43.61 -14.69
CA LEU A 365 -0.82 -43.60 -15.40
C LEU A 365 -1.18 -42.20 -15.90
N PHE A 366 -0.72 -41.17 -15.20
CA PHE A 366 -1.06 -39.78 -15.48
C PHE A 366 0.18 -38.90 -15.54
N HIS A 367 0.04 -37.80 -16.27
CA HIS A 367 1.00 -36.70 -16.31
C HIS A 367 0.28 -35.44 -15.86
N ILE A 368 0.97 -34.60 -15.08
CA ILE A 368 0.50 -33.26 -14.72
C ILE A 368 1.46 -32.22 -15.31
N ASP A 369 0.91 -31.23 -15.97
CA ASP A 369 1.67 -30.06 -16.41
C ASP A 369 2.02 -29.18 -15.21
N SER A 370 3.31 -28.91 -15.02
CA SER A 370 3.82 -28.28 -13.80
C SER A 370 3.44 -26.81 -13.64
N LEU A 371 2.97 -26.13 -14.69
CA LEU A 371 2.58 -24.72 -14.64
C LEU A 371 1.06 -24.55 -14.62
N THR A 372 0.34 -25.40 -15.35
CA THR A 372 -1.10 -25.26 -15.57
C THR A 372 -1.94 -26.18 -14.69
N GLY A 373 -1.34 -27.20 -14.06
CA GLY A 373 -2.06 -28.20 -13.27
C GLY A 373 -2.95 -29.12 -14.12
N SER A 374 -2.77 -29.12 -15.45
CA SER A 374 -3.53 -29.97 -16.38
C SER A 374 -3.07 -31.42 -16.25
N ILE A 375 -4.01 -32.32 -15.95
CA ILE A 375 -3.75 -33.77 -15.79
C ILE A 375 -4.23 -34.50 -17.04
N THR A 376 -3.34 -35.29 -17.64
CA THR A 376 -3.62 -36.11 -18.82
C THR A 376 -3.23 -37.58 -18.62
N SER A 377 -3.87 -38.51 -19.33
CA SER A 377 -3.43 -39.91 -19.37
C SER A 377 -2.04 -40.08 -20.00
N ARG A 378 -1.30 -41.10 -19.58
CA ARG A 378 -0.01 -41.52 -20.18
C ARG A 378 -0.16 -42.64 -21.19
#